data_AF-A0A3N1KXR7-F1
#
_entry.id   AF-A0A3N1KXR7-F1
#
_cell.length_a   1.000
_cell.length_b   1.000
_cell.length_c   1.000
_cell.angle_alpha   90.00
_cell.angle_beta   90.00
_cell.angle_gamma   90.00
#
_symmetry.space_group_name_H-M   'P 1'
#
loop_
_entity.id
_entity.type
_entity.pdbx_description
1 polymer ?
#
loop_
_entity_poly.entity_id
_entity_poly.type
_entity_poly.pdbx_seq_one_letter_code
_entity_poly.pdbx_strand_id
1 'polypeptide(L)'
;MALSRTSLLALAAAVGIGAGTATLAQTPIRDVLSPAGISIAGTVTDVFGNKFVLQDGSGKVLVESGPDWHRKLDIKAGETLTITGRPEGGSFEAFTITRADGTTIEVRPAGGPPPWAGKRGPGGPGGPEGRGPDGRGPGGPGDRGPRHVSPAEEKPRAELLEILRQAGYRDLDDVDRKARHYEVEARNRFGEKVEVHIDFAGNIYKEKKD
;
A
#
# COMPACT_ATOMS: atom_id res chain seq x y z
N MET A 1 -72.71 -35.31 22.07
CA MET A 1 -71.87 -36.37 22.68
C MET A 1 -71.78 -37.50 21.65
N ALA A 2 -70.68 -38.19 21.33
CA ALA A 2 -69.24 -38.03 21.55
C ALA A 2 -68.55 -39.05 20.58
N LEU A 3 -67.27 -38.99 20.15
CA LEU A 3 -66.14 -38.07 20.37
C LEU A 3 -65.18 -38.20 19.17
N SER A 4 -64.45 -37.16 18.74
CA SER A 4 -63.44 -37.28 17.66
C SER A 4 -62.16 -37.97 18.16
N ARG A 5 -61.54 -38.80 17.31
CA ARG A 5 -60.19 -39.35 17.52
C ARG A 5 -59.24 -38.85 16.44
N THR A 6 -58.70 -37.66 16.66
CA THR A 6 -57.62 -37.08 15.87
C THR A 6 -56.30 -37.77 16.21
N SER A 7 -55.63 -38.38 15.22
CA SER A 7 -54.25 -38.86 15.38
C SER A 7 -53.28 -37.83 14.80
N LEU A 8 -52.61 -37.06 15.64
CA LEU A 8 -51.47 -36.24 15.22
C LEU A 8 -50.18 -37.07 15.35
N LEU A 9 -49.48 -37.29 14.23
CA LEU A 9 -48.06 -37.61 14.27
C LEU A 9 -47.28 -36.30 14.48
N ALA A 10 -46.67 -36.14 15.65
CA ALA A 10 -45.73 -35.07 15.90
C ALA A 10 -44.34 -35.47 15.37
N LEU A 11 -43.93 -34.94 14.22
CA LEU A 11 -42.56 -35.08 13.73
C LEU A 11 -41.69 -33.96 14.32
N ALA A 12 -40.92 -34.27 15.36
CA ALA A 12 -39.98 -33.34 15.95
C ALA A 12 -38.73 -33.19 15.06
N ALA A 13 -38.69 -32.15 14.23
CA ALA A 13 -37.49 -31.78 13.49
C ALA A 13 -36.50 -31.08 14.44
N ALA A 14 -35.47 -31.80 14.89
CA ALA A 14 -34.38 -31.23 15.67
C ALA A 14 -33.52 -30.33 14.78
N VAL A 15 -33.69 -29.00 14.90
CA VAL A 15 -32.81 -28.03 14.24
C VAL A 15 -31.46 -28.00 14.98
N GLY A 16 -30.49 -28.72 14.44
CA GLY A 16 -29.11 -28.63 14.91
C GLY A 16 -28.49 -27.29 14.50
N ILE A 17 -28.45 -26.34 15.43
CA ILE A 17 -27.69 -25.09 15.25
C ILE A 17 -26.20 -25.42 15.38
N GLY A 18 -25.59 -25.81 14.25
CA GLY A 18 -24.15 -25.93 14.15
C GLY A 18 -23.51 -24.54 14.21
N ALA A 19 -22.91 -24.21 15.35
CA ALA A 19 -22.03 -23.04 15.47
C ALA A 19 -20.76 -23.29 14.65
N GLY A 20 -20.81 -22.94 13.36
CA GLY A 20 -19.67 -23.08 12.46
C GLY A 20 -18.50 -22.22 12.92
N THR A 21 -17.38 -22.85 13.27
CA THR A 21 -16.13 -22.14 13.49
C THR A 21 -15.68 -21.52 12.17
N ALA A 22 -15.68 -20.19 12.08
CA ALA A 22 -15.13 -19.50 10.93
C ALA A 22 -13.63 -19.77 10.84
N THR A 23 -13.20 -20.54 9.84
CA THR A 23 -11.79 -20.76 9.56
C THR A 23 -11.16 -19.44 9.13
N LEU A 24 -10.26 -18.89 9.95
CA LEU A 24 -9.48 -17.72 9.57
C LEU A 24 -8.58 -18.08 8.38
N ALA A 25 -8.75 -17.37 7.26
CA ALA A 25 -7.86 -17.51 6.12
C ALA A 25 -6.48 -16.96 6.48
N GLN A 26 -5.49 -17.84 6.62
CA GLN A 26 -4.12 -17.43 6.91
C GLN A 26 -3.45 -16.87 5.65
N THR A 27 -2.98 -15.63 5.70
CA THR A 27 -2.11 -15.05 4.66
C THR A 27 -0.75 -15.76 4.67
N PRO A 28 -0.31 -16.38 3.55
CA PRO A 28 1.04 -16.95 3.46
C PRO A 28 2.12 -15.88 3.58
N ILE A 29 3.24 -16.20 4.26
CA ILE A 29 4.36 -15.25 4.48
C ILE A 29 4.90 -14.67 3.16
N ARG A 30 4.91 -15.46 2.09
CA ARG A 30 5.35 -15.02 0.75
C ARG A 30 4.48 -13.87 0.19
N ASP A 31 3.20 -13.82 0.58
CA ASP A 31 2.23 -12.86 0.05
C ASP A 31 2.27 -11.55 0.85
N VAL A 32 2.71 -11.59 2.13
CA VAL A 32 3.01 -10.40 2.94
C VAL A 32 4.12 -9.54 2.31
N LEU A 33 5.05 -10.18 1.60
CA LEU A 33 6.14 -9.53 0.86
C LEU A 33 5.85 -9.39 -0.64
N SER A 34 4.64 -9.75 -1.10
CA SER A 34 4.30 -9.68 -2.52
C SER A 34 4.19 -8.22 -2.99
N PRO A 35 4.74 -7.88 -4.17
CA PRO A 35 4.54 -6.56 -4.76
C PRO A 35 3.09 -6.31 -5.19
N ALA A 36 2.20 -7.31 -5.14
CA ALA A 36 0.76 -7.13 -5.31
C ALA A 36 0.06 -6.62 -4.03
N GLY A 37 0.71 -6.72 -2.87
CA GLY A 37 0.13 -6.37 -1.58
C GLY A 37 -0.73 -7.48 -0.95
N ILE A 38 -1.36 -7.13 0.17
CA ILE A 38 -2.28 -7.95 0.95
C ILE A 38 -3.71 -7.52 0.61
N SER A 39 -4.68 -8.44 0.69
CA SER A 39 -6.11 -8.10 0.56
C SER A 39 -6.82 -8.16 1.92
N ILE A 40 -7.61 -7.13 2.23
CA ILE A 40 -8.51 -7.06 3.40
C ILE A 40 -9.94 -6.79 2.93
N ALA A 41 -10.94 -7.21 3.69
CA ALA A 41 -12.35 -6.96 3.34
C ALA A 41 -13.15 -6.54 4.58
N GLY A 42 -14.16 -5.68 4.39
CA GLY A 42 -15.01 -5.20 5.46
C GLY A 42 -15.99 -4.12 5.01
N THR A 43 -16.65 -3.50 5.98
CA THR A 43 -17.63 -2.41 5.78
C THR A 43 -17.00 -1.07 6.12
N VAL A 44 -17.21 -0.06 5.27
CA VAL A 44 -16.79 1.33 5.53
C VAL A 44 -17.65 1.92 6.65
N THR A 45 -17.02 2.45 7.69
CA THR A 45 -17.71 3.04 8.85
C THR A 45 -17.62 4.57 8.90
N ASP A 46 -16.47 5.13 8.54
CA ASP A 46 -16.21 6.58 8.55
C ASP A 46 -15.46 6.99 7.28
N VAL A 47 -15.71 8.18 6.73
CA VAL A 47 -15.08 8.68 5.48
C VAL A 47 -14.62 10.13 5.64
N PHE A 48 -13.38 10.40 5.22
CA PHE A 48 -12.65 11.66 5.35
C PHE A 48 -11.92 11.96 4.03
N GLY A 49 -12.67 12.38 3.00
CA GLY A 49 -12.14 12.50 1.64
C GLY A 49 -11.72 11.13 1.10
N ASN A 50 -10.48 11.02 0.63
CA ASN A 50 -9.86 9.77 0.19
C ASN A 50 -9.26 8.92 1.34
N LYS A 51 -9.64 9.17 2.59
CA LYS A 51 -9.32 8.28 3.73
C LYS A 51 -10.60 7.75 4.34
N PHE A 52 -10.65 6.49 4.74
CA PHE A 52 -11.85 5.90 5.33
C PHE A 52 -11.53 4.75 6.30
N VAL A 53 -12.42 4.48 7.25
CA VAL A 53 -12.25 3.40 8.22
C VAL A 53 -12.99 2.16 7.75
N LEU A 54 -12.25 1.10 7.42
CA LEU A 54 -12.80 -0.22 7.12
C LEU A 54 -12.91 -1.03 8.42
N GLN A 55 -14.03 -1.71 8.63
CA GLN A 55 -14.29 -2.54 9.80
C GLN A 55 -14.76 -3.95 9.40
N ASP A 56 -14.28 -4.97 10.11
CA ASP A 56 -14.79 -6.33 10.04
C ASP A 56 -15.11 -6.87 11.45
N GLY A 57 -15.21 -8.20 11.61
CA GLY A 57 -15.40 -8.83 12.92
C GLY A 57 -14.15 -8.86 13.81
N SER A 58 -12.97 -8.56 13.28
CA SER A 58 -11.69 -8.56 14.00
C SER A 58 -11.28 -7.17 14.51
N GLY A 59 -11.64 -6.09 13.80
CA GLY A 59 -11.32 -4.74 14.22
C GLY A 59 -11.61 -3.65 13.17
N LYS A 60 -10.94 -2.51 13.33
CA LYS A 60 -11.00 -1.34 12.44
C LYS A 60 -9.60 -1.03 11.90
N VAL A 61 -9.51 -0.55 10.66
CA VAL A 61 -8.28 -0.05 10.04
C VAL A 61 -8.56 1.22 9.23
N LEU A 62 -7.66 2.20 9.29
CA LEU A 62 -7.70 3.38 8.42
C LEU A 62 -7.10 3.03 7.06
N VAL A 63 -7.89 3.17 6.00
CA VAL A 63 -7.46 3.00 4.61
C VAL A 63 -7.18 4.37 4.00
N GLU A 64 -6.08 4.49 3.26
CA GLU A 64 -5.69 5.71 2.55
C GLU A 64 -5.53 5.43 1.06
N SER A 65 -6.31 6.12 0.22
CA SER A 65 -6.30 5.98 -1.25
C SER A 65 -5.70 7.21 -1.96
N GLY A 66 -4.72 7.84 -1.31
CA GLY A 66 -4.04 9.04 -1.81
C GLY A 66 -4.80 10.35 -1.56
N PRO A 67 -4.31 11.48 -2.08
CA PRO A 67 -4.86 12.79 -1.76
C PRO A 67 -6.04 13.19 -2.65
N ASP A 68 -7.04 13.85 -2.05
CA ASP A 68 -8.27 14.30 -2.71
C ASP A 68 -8.04 15.09 -4.02
N TRP A 69 -6.98 15.91 -4.08
CA TRP A 69 -6.65 16.74 -5.24
C TRP A 69 -6.15 15.93 -6.45
N HIS A 70 -5.68 14.69 -6.24
CA HIS A 70 -5.20 13.85 -7.34
C HIS A 70 -6.38 13.19 -8.07
N ARG A 71 -7.29 12.59 -7.31
CA ARG A 71 -8.53 11.98 -7.79
C ARG A 71 -9.47 11.82 -6.61
N LYS A 72 -10.56 12.57 -6.55
CA LYS A 72 -11.60 12.36 -5.54
C LYS A 72 -12.31 11.02 -5.77
N LEU A 73 -12.38 10.18 -4.74
CA LEU A 73 -13.17 8.95 -4.78
C LEU A 73 -14.54 9.16 -4.11
N ASP A 74 -15.57 8.54 -4.69
CA ASP A 74 -16.93 8.51 -4.12
C ASP A 74 -17.12 7.19 -3.35
N ILE A 75 -16.50 7.10 -2.17
CA ILE A 75 -16.67 5.99 -1.21
C ILE A 75 -17.62 6.47 -0.12
N LYS A 76 -18.62 5.66 0.22
CA LYS A 76 -19.66 5.97 1.21
C LYS A 76 -19.59 5.02 2.41
N ALA A 77 -19.95 5.54 3.57
CA ALA A 77 -20.20 4.71 4.74
C ALA A 77 -21.30 3.67 4.45
N GLY A 78 -21.11 2.45 4.94
CA GLY A 78 -21.96 1.30 4.64
C GLY A 78 -21.55 0.49 3.41
N GLU A 79 -20.64 0.98 2.54
CA GLU A 79 -20.11 0.16 1.43
C GLU A 79 -19.31 -1.03 1.98
N THR A 80 -19.56 -2.23 1.44
CA THR A 80 -18.68 -3.39 1.64
C THR A 80 -17.62 -3.40 0.55
N LEU A 81 -16.35 -3.35 0.96
CA LEU A 81 -15.20 -3.23 0.07
C LEU A 81 -14.19 -4.35 0.34
N THR A 82 -13.52 -4.79 -0.71
CA THR A 82 -12.24 -5.52 -0.64
C THR A 82 -11.13 -4.57 -1.10
N ILE A 83 -10.11 -4.38 -0.26
CA ILE A 83 -8.98 -3.48 -0.52
C ILE A 83 -7.72 -4.32 -0.70
N THR A 84 -7.03 -4.16 -1.82
CA THR A 84 -5.67 -4.70 -2.01
C THR A 84 -4.67 -3.56 -1.85
N GLY A 85 -3.67 -3.76 -1.00
CA GLY A 85 -2.82 -2.67 -0.51
C GLY A 85 -1.68 -3.13 0.41
N ARG A 86 -1.11 -2.20 1.18
CA ARG A 86 -0.08 -2.52 2.19
C ARG A 86 -0.27 -1.74 3.50
N PRO A 87 0.11 -2.30 4.66
CA PRO A 87 0.21 -1.53 5.90
C PRO A 87 1.39 -0.56 5.85
N GLU A 88 1.17 0.70 6.20
CA GLU A 88 2.21 1.74 6.26
C GLU A 88 1.84 2.82 7.27
N GLY A 89 2.76 3.18 8.18
CA GLY A 89 2.56 4.30 9.11
C GLY A 89 1.35 4.22 10.06
N GLY A 90 0.72 3.05 10.21
CA GLY A 90 -0.52 2.87 10.98
C GLY A 90 -1.82 3.00 10.16
N SER A 91 -1.72 3.23 8.84
CA SER A 91 -2.81 3.09 7.88
C SER A 91 -2.56 1.91 6.93
N PHE A 92 -3.50 1.68 6.02
CA PHE A 92 -3.41 0.74 4.92
C PHE A 92 -3.47 1.51 3.60
N GLU A 93 -2.34 1.64 2.89
CA GLU A 93 -2.31 2.25 1.55
C GLU A 93 -3.05 1.35 0.57
N ALA A 94 -4.12 1.87 -0.06
CA ALA A 94 -4.85 1.15 -1.09
C ALA A 94 -4.15 1.26 -2.47
N PHE A 95 -3.95 0.11 -3.12
CA PHE A 95 -3.59 0.03 -4.53
C PHE A 95 -4.83 -0.15 -5.40
N THR A 96 -5.75 -1.00 -4.93
CA THR A 96 -6.99 -1.35 -5.63
C THR A 96 -8.14 -1.47 -4.63
N ILE A 97 -9.32 -0.97 -5.00
CA ILE A 97 -10.55 -1.06 -4.23
C ILE A 97 -11.60 -1.77 -5.09
N THR A 98 -12.08 -2.93 -4.66
CA THR A 98 -13.16 -3.67 -5.30
C THR A 98 -14.43 -3.57 -4.45
N ARG A 99 -15.52 -3.10 -5.05
CA ARG A 99 -16.85 -3.02 -4.41
C ARG A 99 -17.56 -4.37 -4.42
N ALA A 100 -18.62 -4.49 -3.61
CA ALA A 100 -19.46 -5.68 -3.53
C ALA A 100 -20.16 -6.07 -4.85
N ASP A 101 -20.32 -5.15 -5.81
CA ASP A 101 -20.82 -5.40 -7.17
C ASP A 101 -19.74 -5.92 -8.14
N GLY A 102 -18.49 -6.06 -7.68
CA GLY A 102 -17.31 -6.39 -8.48
C GLY A 102 -16.63 -5.19 -9.16
N THR A 103 -17.24 -3.99 -9.11
CA THR A 103 -16.65 -2.77 -9.69
C THR A 103 -15.32 -2.47 -9.02
N THR A 104 -14.26 -2.41 -9.82
CA THR A 104 -12.90 -2.23 -9.33
C THR A 104 -12.34 -0.86 -9.69
N ILE A 105 -11.80 -0.16 -8.68
CA ILE A 105 -11.12 1.12 -8.76
C ILE A 105 -9.62 0.85 -8.56
N GLU A 106 -8.83 0.97 -9.62
CA GLU A 106 -7.38 1.13 -9.46
C GLU A 106 -7.11 2.51 -8.86
N VAL A 107 -6.45 2.53 -7.70
CA VAL A 107 -6.03 3.75 -6.98
C VAL A 107 -4.62 4.15 -7.43
N ARG A 108 -3.71 3.17 -7.45
CA ARG A 108 -2.34 3.31 -7.94
C ARG A 108 -1.73 1.94 -8.28
N PRO A 109 -0.67 1.89 -9.11
CA PRO A 109 0.19 0.72 -9.21
C PRO A 109 0.75 0.33 -7.83
N ALA A 110 0.73 -0.97 -7.54
CA ALA A 110 1.20 -1.53 -6.27
C ALA A 110 2.73 -1.40 -6.07
N GLY A 111 3.50 -1.36 -7.16
CA GLY A 111 4.94 -1.10 -7.16
C GLY A 111 5.28 0.36 -7.43
N GLY A 112 6.41 0.81 -6.87
CA GLY A 112 6.96 2.15 -7.12
C GLY A 112 6.30 3.28 -6.29
N PRO A 113 6.82 4.51 -6.44
CA PRO A 113 6.27 5.69 -5.77
C PRO A 113 4.83 5.97 -6.27
N PRO A 114 3.94 6.49 -5.40
CA PRO A 114 2.58 6.78 -5.81
C PRO A 114 2.51 7.91 -6.87
N PRO A 115 1.49 7.95 -7.74
CA PRO A 115 1.34 8.96 -8.80
C PRO A 115 1.33 10.43 -8.31
N TRP A 116 1.01 10.64 -7.04
CA TRP A 116 1.02 11.93 -6.36
C TRP A 116 2.37 12.31 -5.72
N ALA A 117 3.37 11.44 -5.72
CA ALA A 117 4.70 11.74 -5.19
C ALA A 117 5.30 12.99 -5.86
N GLY A 118 5.82 13.91 -5.04
CA GLY A 118 6.45 15.16 -5.51
C GLY A 118 5.49 16.23 -6.07
N LYS A 119 4.23 15.90 -6.37
CA LYS A 119 3.22 16.86 -6.85
C LYS A 119 2.57 17.58 -5.67
N ARG A 120 2.42 18.90 -5.77
CA ARG A 120 1.88 19.76 -4.70
C ARG A 120 0.42 20.11 -5.00
N GLY A 121 -0.50 19.76 -4.11
CA GLY A 121 -1.91 20.11 -4.26
C GLY A 121 -2.19 21.60 -4.06
N PRO A 122 -3.33 22.13 -4.57
CA PRO A 122 -3.78 23.48 -4.26
C PRO A 122 -4.11 23.57 -2.76
N GLY A 123 -3.49 24.52 -2.03
CA GLY A 123 -3.78 24.77 -0.61
C GLY A 123 -2.68 24.39 0.40
N GLY A 124 -1.50 23.94 -0.04
CA GLY A 124 -0.33 23.89 0.86
C GLY A 124 0.09 25.31 1.30
N PRO A 125 0.54 25.53 2.56
CA PRO A 125 0.95 26.85 3.02
C PRO A 125 2.17 27.35 2.23
N GLY A 126 2.01 28.47 1.53
CA GLY A 126 3.05 29.08 0.69
C GLY A 126 2.47 29.85 -0.50
N GLY A 127 2.04 31.08 -0.26
CA GLY A 127 1.75 32.05 -1.31
C GLY A 127 3.02 32.53 -2.04
N PRO A 128 2.88 33.39 -3.07
CA PRO A 128 3.99 33.80 -3.92
C PRO A 128 4.84 34.92 -3.28
N GLU A 129 5.54 34.61 -2.20
CA GLU A 129 6.51 35.53 -1.58
C GLU A 129 7.78 34.75 -1.24
N GLY A 130 8.92 35.20 -1.77
CA GLY A 130 10.17 34.43 -1.77
C GLY A 130 10.89 34.28 -3.12
N ARG A 131 10.68 35.20 -4.08
CA ARG A 131 11.65 35.37 -5.18
C ARG A 131 12.87 36.12 -4.67
N GLY A 132 13.75 35.41 -3.96
CA GLY A 132 15.13 35.84 -3.77
C GLY A 132 15.85 35.94 -5.12
N PRO A 133 16.85 36.83 -5.28
CA PRO A 133 17.61 36.96 -6.53
C PRO A 133 18.57 35.79 -6.77
N ASP A 134 18.79 34.94 -5.77
CA ASP A 134 19.59 33.73 -5.84
C ASP A 134 18.73 32.52 -6.25
N GLY A 135 18.96 32.00 -7.46
CA GLY A 135 18.18 30.93 -8.08
C GLY A 135 18.26 29.53 -7.45
N ARG A 136 18.44 29.42 -6.13
CA ARG A 136 18.36 28.16 -5.37
C ARG A 136 16.96 27.96 -4.81
N GLY A 137 16.04 27.52 -5.67
CA GLY A 137 14.72 27.08 -5.23
C GLY A 137 14.81 25.89 -4.25
N PRO A 138 13.88 25.77 -3.27
CA PRO A 138 13.86 24.63 -2.37
C PRO A 138 13.49 23.35 -3.12
N GLY A 139 14.43 22.40 -3.18
CA GLY A 139 14.27 21.13 -3.88
C GLY A 139 13.01 20.37 -3.44
N GLY A 140 12.32 19.75 -4.41
CA GLY A 140 11.08 19.03 -4.18
C GLY A 140 11.27 17.82 -3.24
N PRO A 141 10.18 17.24 -2.68
CA PRO A 141 10.29 16.08 -1.79
C PRO A 141 10.99 14.85 -2.41
N GLY A 142 11.03 14.74 -3.75
CA GLY A 142 11.77 13.71 -4.48
C GLY A 142 13.20 14.09 -4.89
N ASP A 143 13.59 15.37 -4.79
CA ASP A 143 14.95 15.86 -5.02
C ASP A 143 15.75 15.98 -3.71
N ARG A 144 15.16 15.58 -2.59
CA ARG A 144 15.88 15.42 -1.33
C ARG A 144 16.76 14.18 -1.45
N GLY A 145 17.99 14.41 -1.89
CA GLY A 145 19.05 13.42 -1.90
C GLY A 145 19.16 12.69 -0.55
N PRO A 146 19.75 11.49 -0.56
CA PRO A 146 19.67 10.48 0.49
C PRO A 146 19.91 11.06 1.88
N ARG A 147 19.11 10.65 2.88
CA ARG A 147 19.30 11.14 4.26
C ARG A 147 20.73 10.86 4.70
N HIS A 148 21.31 11.81 5.43
CA HIS A 148 22.58 11.57 6.08
C HIS A 148 22.33 10.60 7.23
N VAL A 149 22.74 9.35 7.07
CA VAL A 149 22.71 8.34 8.13
C VAL A 149 24.03 8.34 8.88
N SER A 150 24.01 7.94 10.14
CA SER A 150 25.24 7.78 10.92
C SER A 150 25.99 6.52 10.44
N PRO A 151 27.33 6.45 10.53
CA PRO A 151 28.08 5.23 10.15
C PRO A 151 27.63 3.94 10.87
N ALA A 152 27.01 4.06 12.06
CA ALA A 152 26.44 2.95 12.81
C ALA A 152 25.06 2.46 12.29
N GLU A 153 24.43 3.23 11.39
CA GLU A 153 23.13 2.94 10.76
C GLU A 153 23.28 2.50 9.29
N GLU A 154 24.51 2.50 8.75
CA GLU A 154 24.79 2.01 7.39
C GLU A 154 24.67 0.48 7.33
N LYS A 155 23.81 -0.01 6.43
CA LYS A 155 23.75 -1.43 6.09
C LYS A 155 25.01 -1.86 5.33
N PRO A 156 25.51 -3.08 5.53
CA PRO A 156 26.61 -3.63 4.73
C PRO A 156 26.27 -3.62 3.23
N ARG A 157 27.25 -3.33 2.37
CA ARG A 157 27.08 -3.34 0.89
C ARG A 157 26.41 -4.61 0.37
N ALA A 158 26.74 -5.78 0.94
CA ALA A 158 26.13 -7.05 0.55
C ALA A 158 24.60 -7.09 0.79
N GLU A 159 24.13 -6.49 1.89
CA GLU A 159 22.70 -6.37 2.21
C GLU A 159 22.02 -5.36 1.29
N LEU A 160 22.67 -4.23 0.97
CA LEU A 160 22.17 -3.25 0.00
C LEU A 160 21.98 -3.85 -1.39
N LEU A 161 22.93 -4.66 -1.87
CA LEU A 161 22.79 -5.38 -3.14
C LEU A 161 21.69 -6.46 -3.08
N GLU A 162 21.43 -7.05 -1.92
CA GLU A 162 20.33 -8.01 -1.76
C GLU A 162 18.97 -7.31 -1.77
N ILE A 163 18.86 -6.11 -1.21
CA ILE A 163 17.66 -5.26 -1.33
C ILE A 163 17.38 -4.93 -2.81
N LEU A 164 18.40 -4.65 -3.62
CA LEU A 164 18.24 -4.48 -5.07
C LEU A 164 17.72 -5.74 -5.76
N ARG A 165 18.25 -6.93 -5.44
CA ARG A 165 17.74 -8.21 -5.98
C ARG A 165 16.28 -8.46 -5.58
N GLN A 166 15.93 -8.21 -4.33
CA GLN A 166 14.57 -8.34 -3.80
C GLN A 166 13.59 -7.35 -4.45
N ALA A 167 14.06 -6.14 -4.79
CA ALA A 167 13.30 -5.16 -5.58
C ALA A 167 13.15 -5.53 -7.06
N GLY A 168 13.78 -6.63 -7.52
CA GLY A 168 13.64 -7.18 -8.87
C GLY A 168 14.72 -6.74 -9.86
N TYR A 169 15.74 -6.01 -9.40
CA TYR A 169 16.92 -5.69 -10.21
C TYR A 169 17.82 -6.92 -10.36
N ARG A 170 18.36 -7.10 -11.56
CA ARG A 170 19.28 -8.18 -11.95
C ARG A 170 20.55 -7.57 -12.51
N ASP A 171 21.53 -8.39 -12.86
CA ASP A 171 22.79 -7.96 -13.48
C ASP A 171 23.39 -6.75 -12.72
N LEU A 172 23.63 -6.93 -11.41
CA LEU A 172 24.11 -5.85 -10.54
C LEU A 172 25.62 -5.67 -10.72
N ASP A 173 25.99 -4.72 -11.57
CA ASP A 173 27.37 -4.31 -11.86
C ASP A 173 27.60 -2.82 -11.51
N ASP A 174 28.76 -2.29 -11.92
CA ASP A 174 29.37 -1.01 -11.53
C ASP A 174 28.81 -0.31 -10.26
N VAL A 175 29.23 -0.83 -9.09
CA VAL A 175 28.73 -0.37 -7.77
C VAL A 175 29.65 0.70 -7.20
N ASP A 176 29.40 1.97 -7.52
CA ASP A 176 30.16 3.10 -7.00
C ASP A 176 29.61 3.63 -5.66
N ARG A 177 30.49 3.93 -4.71
CA ARG A 177 30.14 4.51 -3.40
C ARG A 177 30.31 6.02 -3.44
N LYS A 178 29.21 6.76 -3.51
CA LYS A 178 29.22 8.21 -3.32
C LYS A 178 29.22 8.57 -1.83
N ALA A 179 29.31 9.86 -1.53
CA ALA A 179 29.35 10.36 -0.15
C ALA A 179 28.11 10.03 0.71
N ARG A 180 26.96 9.63 0.12
CA ARG A 180 25.68 9.43 0.83
C ARG A 180 24.82 8.26 0.32
N HIS A 181 25.29 7.53 -0.70
CA HIS A 181 24.55 6.44 -1.37
C HIS A 181 25.51 5.59 -2.20
N TYR A 182 25.00 4.46 -2.70
CA TYR A 182 25.58 3.76 -3.85
C TYR A 182 24.81 4.10 -5.12
N GLU A 183 25.56 4.29 -6.22
CA GLU A 183 25.05 4.16 -7.59
C GLU A 183 25.39 2.72 -8.05
N VAL A 184 24.47 2.05 -8.74
CA VAL A 184 24.60 0.65 -9.17
C VAL A 184 24.03 0.49 -10.57
N GLU A 185 24.85 0.04 -11.52
CA GLU A 185 24.31 -0.43 -12.81
C GLU A 185 23.53 -1.73 -12.60
N ALA A 186 22.35 -1.80 -13.21
CA ALA A 186 21.45 -2.93 -13.07
C ALA A 186 20.59 -3.13 -14.31
N ARG A 187 20.00 -4.33 -14.43
CA ARG A 187 18.88 -4.59 -15.33
C ARG A 187 17.56 -4.57 -14.57
N ASN A 188 16.63 -3.70 -14.97
CA ASN A 188 15.31 -3.61 -14.36
C ASN A 188 14.40 -4.79 -14.78
N ARG A 189 13.20 -4.88 -14.18
CA ARG A 189 12.23 -5.96 -14.45
C ARG A 189 11.73 -6.04 -15.90
N PHE A 190 11.93 -4.99 -16.70
CA PHE A 190 11.56 -4.93 -18.12
C PHE A 190 12.72 -5.32 -19.05
N GLY A 191 13.89 -5.62 -18.49
CA GLY A 191 15.10 -6.00 -19.23
C GLY A 191 15.97 -4.80 -19.63
N GLU A 192 15.63 -3.58 -19.21
CA GLU A 192 16.37 -2.35 -19.55
C GLU A 192 17.59 -2.17 -18.64
N LYS A 193 18.69 -1.63 -19.17
CA LYS A 193 19.81 -1.13 -18.35
C LYS A 193 19.40 0.16 -17.65
N VAL A 194 19.72 0.25 -16.37
CA VAL A 194 19.41 1.37 -15.50
C VAL A 194 20.49 1.58 -14.44
N GLU A 195 20.69 2.83 -14.03
CA GLU A 195 21.52 3.21 -12.89
C GLU A 195 20.60 3.42 -11.68
N VAL A 196 20.76 2.63 -10.62
CA VAL A 196 19.92 2.62 -9.42
C VAL A 196 20.64 3.29 -8.27
N HIS A 197 19.96 4.23 -7.60
CA HIS A 197 20.49 4.90 -6.42
C HIS A 197 19.86 4.35 -5.15
N ILE A 198 20.68 3.80 -4.27
CA ILE A 198 20.28 3.25 -2.98
C ILE A 198 21.05 3.91 -1.85
N ASP A 199 20.34 4.49 -0.88
CA ASP A 199 20.96 5.07 0.31
C ASP A 199 21.53 3.98 1.25
N PHE A 200 22.40 4.37 2.18
CA PHE A 200 23.03 3.39 3.07
C PHE A 200 22.07 2.75 4.08
N ALA A 201 20.82 3.22 4.22
CA ALA A 201 19.78 2.55 4.99
C ALA A 201 18.96 1.55 4.16
N GLY A 202 19.23 1.45 2.85
CA GLY A 202 18.55 0.54 1.92
C GLY A 202 17.38 1.16 1.15
N ASN A 203 17.16 2.47 1.23
CA ASN A 203 16.08 3.12 0.49
C ASN A 203 16.52 3.38 -0.96
N ILE A 204 15.86 2.71 -1.91
CA ILE A 204 16.01 3.00 -3.34
C ILE A 204 15.19 4.26 -3.64
N TYR A 205 15.86 5.35 -4.02
CA TYR A 205 15.21 6.65 -4.19
C TYR A 205 15.26 7.20 -5.62
N LYS A 206 16.07 6.60 -6.51
CA LYS A 206 16.16 6.98 -7.91
C LYS A 206 16.52 5.79 -8.80
N GLU A 207 15.90 5.73 -9.96
CA GLU A 207 16.30 4.93 -11.11
C GLU A 207 16.53 5.93 -12.26
N LYS A 208 17.65 5.82 -12.96
CA LYS A 208 17.87 6.49 -14.26
C LYS A 208 17.96 5.41 -15.32
N LYS A 209 17.36 5.64 -16.49
CA LYS A 209 17.69 4.87 -17.67
C LYS A 209 19.03 5.35 -18.23
N ASP A 210 19.88 4.39 -18.59
CA ASP A 210 21.16 4.58 -19.28
C ASP A 210 20.92 4.76 -20.81
#